data_AF-A0AAW3YX29-F1
#
_entry.id   AF-A0AAW3YX29-F1
#
_cell.length_a   1.000
_cell.length_b   1.000
_cell.length_c   1.000
_cell.angle_alpha   90.00
_cell.angle_beta   90.00
_cell.angle_gamma   90.00
#
_symmetry.space_group_name_H-M   'P 1'
#
loop_
_entity.id
_entity.type
_entity.pdbx_description
1 polymer ?
#
loop_
_entity_poly.entity_id
_entity_poly.type
_entity_poly.pdbx_seq_one_letter_code
_entity_poly.pdbx_strand_id
1 'polypeptide(L)' 'MSFFSDDNDAYTDEVFNQAIEIHEPLEDNEIFCFEPAIYLRGEITLENIRKVDIYTHFNAQSQKGYYSFSPYCYYDDS' A
#
# COMPACT_ATOMS: atom_id res chain seq x y z
N MET A 1 -11.40 2.00 14.94
CA MET A 1 -10.79 3.04 14.11
C MET A 1 -10.98 2.59 12.67
N SER A 2 -11.81 3.31 11.90
CA SER A 2 -12.05 3.00 10.48
C SER A 2 -11.08 3.85 9.67
N PHE A 3 -10.13 3.21 9.00
CA PHE A 3 -9.16 3.90 8.13
C PHE A 3 -9.77 4.38 6.81
N PHE A 4 -11.05 4.06 6.56
CA PHE A 4 -11.77 4.41 5.34
C PHE A 4 -12.93 5.37 5.60
N SER A 5 -12.92 6.09 6.71
CA SER A 5 -14.00 7.01 7.05
C SER A 5 -13.53 8.46 7.09
N ASP A 6 -14.18 9.24 6.22
CA ASP A 6 -14.26 10.69 6.11
C ASP A 6 -13.01 11.43 5.64
N ASP A 7 -13.02 11.82 4.36
CA ASP A 7 -12.73 13.16 3.81
C ASP A 7 -11.86 14.09 4.66
N ASN A 8 -10.70 13.60 5.11
CA ASN A 8 -9.76 14.38 5.89
C ASN A 8 -8.36 13.88 5.55
N ASP A 9 -7.86 14.40 4.44
CA ASP A 9 -6.52 14.17 3.86
C ASP A 9 -5.39 14.33 4.91
N ALA A 10 -5.67 15.06 6.00
CA ALA A 10 -4.82 15.23 7.17
C ALA A 10 -4.47 13.91 7.89
N TYR A 11 -5.34 12.89 7.87
CA TYR A 11 -5.05 11.59 8.49
C TYR A 11 -4.17 10.69 7.60
N THR A 12 -4.19 10.89 6.28
CA THR A 12 -3.34 10.13 5.34
C THR A 12 -1.89 10.62 5.36
N ASP A 13 -1.68 11.93 5.44
CA ASP A 13 -0.33 12.50 5.47
C ASP A 13 0.41 12.17 6.78
N GLU A 14 -0.28 12.18 7.92
CA GLU A 14 0.31 11.79 9.21
C GLU A 14 0.75 10.32 9.23
N VAL A 15 -0.06 9.41 8.69
CA VAL A 15 0.27 7.98 8.63
C VAL A 15 1.46 7.72 7.71
N PHE A 16 1.52 8.39 6.56
CA PHE A 16 2.64 8.26 5.63
C PHE A 16 3.95 8.81 6.23
N ASN A 17 3.88 9.98 6.90
CA ASN A 17 5.05 10.55 7.57
C ASN A 17 5.55 9.66 8.72
N GLN A 18 4.63 9.09 9.52
CA GLN A 18 4.98 8.12 10.56
C GLN A 18 5.61 6.85 9.97
N ALA A 19 5.11 6.37 8.82
CA ALA A 19 5.71 5.24 8.12
C ALA A 19 7.14 5.55 7.66
N ILE A 20 7.39 6.75 7.14
CA ILE A 20 8.75 7.21 6.79
C ILE A 20 9.66 7.25 8.02
N GLU A 21 9.17 7.74 9.16
CA GLU A 21 9.96 7.80 10.40
C GLU A 21 10.35 6.39 10.90
N ILE A 22 9.47 5.41 10.72
CA ILE A 22 9.68 4.02 11.18
C ILE A 22 10.53 3.21 10.19
N HIS A 23 10.32 3.38 8.88
CA HIS A 23 10.84 2.49 7.83
C HIS A 23 11.81 3.15 6.83
N GLU A 24 12.17 4.41 7.08
CA GLU A 24 12.92 5.27 6.17
C GLU A 24 12.12 5.64 4.90
N PRO A 25 12.55 6.68 4.14
CA PRO A 25 11.90 7.04 2.88
C PRO A 25 11.87 5.85 1.90
N LEU A 26 10.87 5.89 1.02
CA LEU A 26 10.75 4.94 -0.11
C LEU A 26 11.83 5.26 -1.16
N GLU A 27 12.48 4.22 -1.66
CA GLU A 27 13.31 4.27 -2.86
C GLU A 27 12.47 4.07 -4.13
N ASP A 28 13.11 4.21 -5.30
CA ASP A 28 12.46 3.91 -6.58
C ASP A 28 11.93 2.48 -6.59
N ASN A 29 10.65 2.32 -6.97
CA ASN A 29 9.92 1.05 -7.01
C ASN A 29 9.53 0.47 -5.64
N GLU A 30 9.62 1.24 -4.55
CA GLU A 30 9.10 0.82 -3.25
C GLU A 30 7.72 1.41 -2.95
N ILE A 31 6.90 0.67 -2.21
CA ILE A 31 5.62 1.13 -1.66
C ILE A 31 5.48 0.72 -0.20
N PHE A 32 4.64 1.45 0.54
CA PHE A 32 4.15 0.98 1.84
C PHE A 32 2.90 0.14 1.66
N CYS A 33 2.86 -1.01 2.32
CA CYS A 33 1.72 -1.93 2.31
C CYS A 33 1.45 -2.46 3.72
N PHE A 34 0.20 -2.85 3.97
CA PHE A 34 -0.14 -3.57 5.18
C PHE A 34 0.17 -5.05 5.02
N GLU A 35 0.96 -5.61 5.95
CA GLU A 35 1.19 -7.04 6.07
C GLU A 35 0.77 -7.54 7.46
N PRO A 36 -0.13 -8.55 7.55
CA PRO A 36 -0.82 -9.21 6.45
C PRO A 36 -1.77 -8.26 5.69
N ALA A 37 -2.07 -8.59 4.44
CA ALA A 37 -2.93 -7.74 3.61
C ALA A 37 -4.35 -7.62 4.22
N ILE A 38 -4.98 -6.46 4.02
CA ILE A 38 -6.31 -6.16 4.60
C ILE A 38 -7.36 -7.21 4.18
N TYR A 39 -7.35 -7.65 2.92
CA TYR A 39 -8.27 -8.69 2.43
C TYR A 39 -8.02 -10.08 3.07
N LEU A 40 -6.85 -10.30 3.65
CA LEU A 40 -6.51 -11.48 4.47
C LEU A 40 -6.83 -11.25 5.95
N ARG A 41 -7.68 -10.28 6.28
CA ARG A 41 -7.99 -9.83 7.65
C ARG A 41 -6.79 -9.23 8.37
N GLY A 42 -5.88 -8.62 7.62
CA GLY A 42 -4.84 -7.79 8.20
C GLY A 42 -5.42 -6.59 8.92
N GLU A 43 -4.89 -6.33 10.11
CA GLU A 43 -5.26 -5.14 10.87
C GLU A 43 -4.57 -3.92 10.28
N ILE A 44 -5.31 -2.83 10.20
CA ILE A 44 -4.77 -1.57 9.73
C ILE A 44 -4.16 -0.88 10.95
N THR A 45 -2.85 -1.00 11.11
CA THR A 45 -2.07 -0.39 12.19
C THR A 45 -0.72 0.04 11.64
N LEU A 46 -0.08 1.05 12.24
CA LEU A 46 1.27 1.47 11.85
C LEU A 46 2.27 0.31 11.94
N GLU A 47 2.11 -0.55 12.94
CA GLU A 47 2.95 -1.73 13.17
C GLU A 47 2.88 -2.77 12.04
N ASN A 48 1.79 -2.77 11.27
CA ASN A 48 1.59 -3.66 10.13
C ASN A 48 2.00 -3.02 8.80
N ILE A 49 2.42 -1.76 8.80
CA ILE A 49 3.01 -1.16 7.60
C ILE A 49 4.36 -1.80 7.34
N ARG A 50 4.61 -2.17 6.08
CA ARG A 50 5.87 -2.70 5.60
C ARG A 50 6.26 -1.96 4.33
N LYS A 51 7.55 -1.70 4.19
CA LYS A 51 8.16 -1.26 2.95
C LYS A 51 8.41 -2.47 2.06
N VAL A 52 7.92 -2.45 0.83
CA VAL A 52 8.00 -3.57 -0.11
C VAL A 52 8.34 -3.11 -1.53
N ASP A 53 9.05 -3.96 -2.27
CA ASP A 53 9.27 -3.77 -3.71
C ASP A 53 7.96 -4.01 -4.49
N ILE A 54 7.59 -3.05 -5.34
CA ILE A 54 6.32 -3.01 -6.07
C ILE A 54 6.16 -4.21 -7.00
N TYR A 55 7.23 -4.61 -7.70
CA TYR A 55 7.20 -5.71 -8.66
C TYR A 55 7.01 -7.04 -7.94
N THR A 56 7.74 -7.26 -6.85
CA THR A 56 7.64 -8.45 -6.01
C THR A 56 6.26 -8.55 -5.39
N HIS A 57 5.75 -7.45 -4.82
CA HIS A 57 4.47 -7.39 -4.16
C HIS A 57 3.32 -7.74 -5.13
N PHE A 58 3.25 -7.07 -6.28
CA PHE A 58 2.18 -7.34 -7.23
C PHE A 58 2.33 -8.68 -7.96
N ASN A 59 3.55 -9.15 -8.26
CA ASN A 59 3.76 -10.48 -8.82
C ASN A 59 3.20 -11.56 -7.87
N ALA A 60 3.43 -11.42 -6.56
CA ALA A 60 2.89 -12.34 -5.56
C ALA A 60 1.35 -12.32 -5.49
N GLN A 61 0.73 -11.14 -5.67
CA GLN A 61 -0.74 -11.02 -5.71
C GLN A 61 -1.35 -11.55 -7.01
N SER A 62 -0.67 -11.34 -8.14
CA SER A 62 -1.13 -11.81 -9.44
C SER A 62 -1.13 -13.33 -9.53
N GLN A 63 -0.09 -13.99 -9.00
CA GLN A 63 -0.03 -15.46 -8.93
C GLN A 63 -1.14 -16.06 -8.07
N LYS A 64 -1.58 -15.34 -7.04
CA LYS A 64 -2.68 -15.77 -6.18
C LYS A 64 -4.07 -15.49 -6.76
N GLY A 65 -4.15 -14.95 -7.98
CA GLY A 65 -5.41 -14.67 -8.68
C GLY A 65 -6.15 -13.44 -8.15
N TYR A 66 -5.52 -12.61 -7.33
CA TYR A 66 -6.16 -11.41 -6.76
C TYR A 66 -6.14 -10.22 -7.73
N TYR A 67 -5.21 -10.18 -8.69
CA TYR A 67 -5.13 -9.14 -9.72
C TYR A 67 -4.64 -9.73 -11.06
N SER A 68 -5.37 -9.49 -12.16
CA SER A 68 -4.81 -9.66 -13.51
C SER A 68 -3.88 -8.49 -13.79
N PHE A 69 -2.58 -8.73 -13.89
CA PHE A 69 -1.61 -7.70 -14.20
C PHE A 69 -1.85 -7.23 -15.65
N SER A 70 -2.45 -6.04 -15.83
CA SER A 70 -2.18 -5.25 -17.03
C SER A 70 -1.03 -4.31 -16.66
N PRO A 71 0.22 -4.59 -17.05
CA PRO A 71 1.36 -3.70 -16.79
C PRO A 71 1.23 -2.35 -17.52
N TYR A 72 0.20 -2.19 -18.35
CA TYR A 72 -0.19 -0.94 -18.98
C TYR A 72 -1.50 -0.47 -18.34
N CYS A 73 -1.40 0.14 -17.16
CA CYS A 73 -2.37 1.14 -16.78
C CYS A 73 -2.13 2.32 -17.75
N TYR A 74 -2.79 2.30 -18.90
CA TYR A 74 -2.90 3.51 -19.71
C TYR A 74 -3.57 4.55 -18.82
N TYR A 75 -2.93 5.71 -18.65
CA TYR A 75 -3.64 6.89 -18.21
C TYR A 75 -4.76 7.10 -19.23
N ASP A 76 -6.02 6.92 -18.81
CA ASP A 76 -7.14 7.44 -19.56
C ASP A 76 -7.08 8.96 -19.41
N ASP A 77 -6.34 9.59 -20.34
CA ASP A 77 -6.45 11.02 -20.61
C ASP A 77 -7.88 11.27 -21.12
N SER A 78 -8.79 11.59 -20.20
CA SER A 78 -10.14 12.08 -20.51
C SER A 78 -10.45 13.35 -19.72
#